data_AF-A0A382B9P5-F1
#
_entry.id   AF-A0A382B9P5-F1
#
_cell.length_a   1.000
_cell.length_b   1.000
_cell.length_c   1.000
_cell.angle_alpha   90.00
_cell.angle_beta   90.00
_cell.angle_gamma   90.00
#
_symmetry.space_group_name_H-M   'P 1'
#
loop_
_entity.id
_entity.type
_entity.pdbx_description
1 polymer ?
#
loop_
_entity_poly.entity_id
_entity_poly.type
_entity_poly.pdbx_seq_one_letter_code
_entity_poly.pdbx_strand_id
1 'polypeptide(L)'
;MIVMQKPNLFSPTSVAIRFIIALSMFLLAGLAIAKERPPNVILILADDLGYGDLGCFGQKTLKTPRLDKMAAEGMKFTQFYAGCTVCAPSRSVLLTGRHMGRTVVRGNS
;
A
#
# COMPACT_ATOMS: atom_id res chain seq x y z
N MET A 1 -25.14 64.77 -15.77
CA MET A 1 -24.20 63.97 -16.58
C MET A 1 -23.18 63.35 -15.64
N ILE A 2 -23.48 62.17 -15.08
CA ILE A 2 -22.56 61.47 -14.16
C ILE A 2 -21.58 60.68 -15.02
N VAL A 3 -20.37 61.20 -15.16
CA VAL A 3 -19.27 60.47 -15.81
C VAL A 3 -18.81 59.40 -14.82
N MET A 4 -19.28 58.16 -14.98
CA MET A 4 -18.67 57.00 -14.31
C MET A 4 -17.22 56.88 -14.82
N GLN A 5 -16.24 57.24 -13.98
CA GLN A 5 -14.84 56.91 -14.24
C GLN A 5 -14.70 55.39 -14.27
N LYS A 6 -14.28 54.84 -15.43
CA LYS A 6 -13.85 53.45 -15.55
C LYS A 6 -12.74 53.18 -14.52
N PRO A 7 -12.83 52.13 -13.69
CA PRO A 7 -11.76 51.82 -12.75
C PRO A 7 -10.46 51.54 -13.52
N ASN A 8 -9.44 52.35 -13.24
CA ASN A 8 -8.13 52.23 -13.88
C ASN A 8 -7.50 50.90 -13.49
N LEU A 9 -7.39 50.00 -14.47
CA LEU A 9 -6.82 48.65 -14.34
C LEU A 9 -5.35 48.64 -13.85
N PHE A 10 -4.71 49.81 -13.81
CA PHE A 10 -3.29 50.04 -13.49
C PHE A 10 -3.07 50.84 -12.19
N SER A 11 -4.02 50.84 -11.26
CA SER A 11 -3.77 51.44 -9.93
C SER A 11 -2.74 50.61 -9.14
N PRO A 12 -1.84 51.25 -8.35
CA PRO A 12 -0.78 50.54 -7.62
C PRO A 12 -1.31 49.47 -6.65
N THR A 13 -2.52 49.68 -6.11
CA THR A 13 -3.23 48.71 -5.27
C THR A 13 -3.65 47.46 -6.05
N SER A 14 -4.13 47.63 -7.29
CA SER A 14 -4.51 46.50 -8.16
C SER A 14 -3.31 45.65 -8.63
N VAL A 15 -2.12 46.25 -8.73
CA VAL A 15 -0.88 45.54 -9.05
C VAL A 15 -0.39 44.73 -7.83
N ALA A 16 -0.41 45.31 -6.63
CA ALA A 16 -0.02 44.62 -5.39
C ALA A 16 -0.88 43.38 -5.11
N ILE A 17 -2.21 43.48 -5.32
CA ILE A 17 -3.14 42.36 -5.12
C ILE A 17 -2.82 41.21 -6.10
N ARG A 18 -2.54 41.51 -7.37
CA ARG A 18 -2.17 40.50 -8.38
C ARG A 18 -0.85 39.81 -8.04
N PHE A 19 0.13 40.56 -7.53
CA PHE A 19 1.40 39.99 -7.06
C PHE A 19 1.21 39.06 -5.86
N ILE A 20 0.38 39.44 -4.89
CA ILE A 20 0.08 38.59 -3.73
C ILE A 20 -0.64 37.30 -4.16
N ILE A 21 -1.62 37.40 -5.06
CA ILE A 21 -2.33 36.23 -5.60
C ILE A 21 -1.36 35.33 -6.36
N ALA A 22 -0.53 35.88 -7.24
CA ALA A 22 0.47 35.12 -7.99
C ALA A 22 1.48 34.44 -7.06
N LEU A 23 1.95 35.13 -6.02
CA LEU A 23 2.86 34.58 -5.01
C LEU A 23 2.19 33.47 -4.19
N SER A 24 0.94 33.66 -3.78
CA SER A 24 0.18 32.61 -3.07
C SER A 24 -0.06 31.38 -3.93
N MET A 25 -0.36 31.55 -5.22
CA MET A 25 -0.51 30.44 -6.16
C MET A 25 0.81 29.71 -6.39
N PHE A 26 1.93 30.45 -6.45
CA PHE A 26 3.26 29.88 -6.58
C PHE A 26 3.66 29.06 -5.35
N LEU A 27 3.39 29.55 -4.13
CA LEU A 27 3.64 28.78 -2.90
C LEU A 27 2.75 27.53 -2.80
N LEU A 28 1.47 27.63 -3.19
CA LEU A 28 0.55 26.49 -3.16
C LEU A 28 0.96 25.39 -4.16
N ALA A 29 1.49 25.77 -5.31
CA ALA A 29 2.04 24.84 -6.30
C ALA A 29 3.29 24.10 -5.80
N GLY A 30 4.05 24.70 -4.88
CA GLY A 30 5.26 24.09 -4.30
C GLY A 30 5.01 23.03 -3.22
N LEU A 31 3.82 22.99 -2.60
CA LEU A 31 3.49 21.96 -1.60
C LEU A 31 3.09 20.62 -2.21
N ALA A 32 2.66 20.61 -3.47
CA ALA A 32 2.29 19.40 -4.16
C ALA A 32 3.50 18.86 -4.94
N ILE A 33 4.19 17.86 -4.37
CA ILE A 33 4.88 16.72 -5.03
C ILE A 33 5.84 16.12 -3.98
N ALA A 34 5.29 15.51 -2.94
CA ALA A 34 5.97 14.38 -2.32
C ALA A 34 5.45 13.14 -3.07
N LYS A 35 6.25 12.60 -4.00
CA LYS A 35 5.91 11.35 -4.68
C LYS A 35 5.91 10.24 -3.61
N GLU A 36 4.72 9.84 -3.15
CA GLU A 36 4.59 8.68 -2.29
C GLU A 36 5.24 7.49 -2.99
N ARG A 37 6.31 6.97 -2.38
CA ARG A 37 6.95 5.76 -2.88
C ARG A 37 5.98 4.61 -2.60
N PRO A 38 5.77 3.70 -3.55
CA PRO A 38 4.99 2.51 -3.27
C PRO A 38 5.62 1.78 -2.06
N PRO A 39 4.80 1.13 -1.22
CA PRO A 39 5.31 0.39 -0.08
C PRO A 39 6.21 -0.77 -0.56
N ASN A 40 7.18 -1.14 0.27
CA ASN A 40 7.92 -2.38 0.05
C ASN A 40 7.01 -3.56 0.40
N VAL A 41 6.91 -4.53 -0.51
CA VAL A 41 6.16 -5.77 -0.28
C VAL A 41 7.15 -6.89 0.03
N ILE A 42 7.07 -7.45 1.24
CA ILE A 42 7.89 -8.58 1.68
C ILE A 42 6.98 -9.79 1.88
N LEU A 43 7.18 -10.83 1.06
CA LEU A 43 6.47 -12.10 1.18
C LEU A 43 7.36 -13.11 1.92
N ILE A 44 6.95 -13.50 3.12
CA ILE A 44 7.61 -14.53 3.92
C ILE A 44 6.79 -15.81 3.81
N LEU A 45 7.39 -16.86 3.23
CA LEU A 45 6.78 -18.18 3.09
C LEU A 45 7.61 -19.20 3.86
N ALA A 46 6.98 -19.92 4.79
CA ALA A 46 7.58 -21.05 5.49
C ALA A 46 7.11 -22.37 4.85
N ASP A 47 8.04 -23.30 4.61
CA ASP A 47 7.71 -24.65 4.12
C ASP A 47 7.24 -25.52 5.29
N ASP A 48 6.22 -26.35 5.04
CA ASP A 48 5.64 -27.30 5.99
C ASP A 48 5.22 -26.76 7.38
N LEU A 49 4.92 -25.45 7.49
CA LEU A 49 4.41 -24.85 8.73
C LEU A 49 2.92 -25.18 8.91
N GLY A 50 2.59 -25.93 9.96
CA GLY A 50 1.23 -26.31 10.30
C GLY A 50 0.40 -25.15 10.88
N TYR A 51 -0.91 -25.19 10.67
CA TYR A 51 -1.85 -24.17 11.19
C TYR A 51 -1.75 -24.01 12.71
N GLY A 52 -1.54 -25.10 13.45
CA GLY A 52 -1.46 -25.12 14.92
C GLY A 52 -0.05 -24.92 15.50
N ASP A 53 0.95 -24.56 14.68
CA ASP A 53 2.34 -24.47 15.12
C ASP A 53 2.72 -23.11 15.69
N LEU A 54 1.89 -22.08 15.49
CA LEU A 54 2.15 -20.72 15.98
C LEU A 54 1.32 -20.41 17.23
N GLY A 55 1.90 -19.64 18.15
CA GLY A 55 1.24 -19.17 19.37
C GLY A 55 -0.06 -18.41 19.07
N CYS A 56 -0.04 -17.57 18.05
CA CYS A 56 -1.23 -16.82 17.58
C CYS A 56 -2.37 -17.69 17.03
N PHE A 57 -2.13 -18.99 16.79
CA PHE A 57 -3.14 -20.00 16.43
C PHE A 57 -3.41 -21.02 17.56
N GLY A 58 -2.86 -20.83 18.76
CA GLY A 58 -3.19 -21.61 19.96
C GLY A 58 -2.10 -22.57 20.44
N GLN A 59 -0.93 -22.59 19.80
CA GLN A 59 0.23 -23.34 20.28
C GLN A 59 0.72 -22.84 21.66
N LYS A 60 1.16 -23.74 22.56
CA LYS A 60 1.56 -23.41 23.95
C LYS A 60 3.00 -23.80 24.33
N THR A 61 3.56 -24.81 23.68
CA THR A 61 4.90 -25.36 23.88
C THR A 61 5.96 -24.55 23.13
N LEU A 62 5.76 -24.31 21.83
CA LEU A 62 6.68 -23.54 21.00
C LEU A 62 6.38 -22.05 21.11
N LYS A 63 7.42 -21.24 21.37
CA LYS A 63 7.30 -19.79 21.50
C LYS A 63 7.59 -19.11 20.16
N THR A 64 6.62 -18.37 19.62
CA THR A 64 6.74 -17.64 18.34
C THR A 64 6.54 -16.12 18.49
N PRO A 65 7.22 -15.45 19.44
CA PRO A 65 6.83 -14.11 19.90
C PRO A 65 6.87 -13.04 18.79
N ARG A 66 7.74 -13.19 17.78
CA ARG A 66 7.81 -12.26 16.64
C ARG A 66 6.60 -12.38 15.72
N LEU A 67 6.16 -13.61 15.46
CA LEU A 67 4.98 -13.88 14.63
C LEU A 67 3.69 -13.55 15.39
N ASP A 68 3.67 -13.81 16.70
CA ASP A 68 2.54 -13.45 17.56
C ASP A 68 2.35 -11.93 17.62
N LYS A 69 3.45 -11.17 17.76
CA LYS A 69 3.44 -9.71 17.70
C LYS A 69 2.97 -9.20 16.32
N MET A 70 3.49 -9.77 15.24
CA MET A 70 3.08 -9.40 13.88
C MET A 70 1.59 -9.64 13.62
N ALA A 71 1.02 -10.73 14.16
CA ALA A 71 -0.41 -11.01 14.08
C ALA A 71 -1.25 -10.03 14.93
N ALA A 72 -0.74 -9.57 16.07
CA ALA A 72 -1.41 -8.60 16.93
C ALA A 72 -1.37 -7.16 16.39
N GLU A 73 -0.28 -6.77 15.71
CA GLU A 73 -0.12 -5.44 15.09
C GLU A 73 -0.76 -5.36 13.70
N GLY A 74 -1.12 -6.51 13.11
CA GLY A 74 -1.62 -6.62 11.75
C GLY A 74 -2.94 -7.38 11.64
N MET A 75 -3.04 -8.16 10.57
CA MET A 75 -4.21 -8.99 10.28
C MET A 75 -3.83 -10.48 10.33
N LYS A 76 -4.71 -11.28 10.93
CA LYS A 76 -4.56 -12.74 10.99
C LYS A 76 -5.69 -13.41 10.21
N PHE A 77 -5.33 -14.19 9.20
CA PHE A 77 -6.28 -15.01 8.45
C PHE A 77 -6.43 -16.38 9.08
N THR A 78 -7.66 -16.77 9.44
CA THR A 78 -7.97 -18.10 9.99
C THR A 78 -8.40 -19.11 8.93
N GLN A 79 -8.53 -18.68 7.68
CA GLN A 79 -8.96 -19.48 6.52
C GLN A 79 -8.11 -19.14 5.29
N PHE A 80 -6.79 -19.37 5.37
CA PHE A 80 -5.83 -19.13 4.29
C PHE A 80 -5.35 -20.46 3.68
N TYR A 81 -6.06 -20.96 2.67
CA TYR A 81 -5.77 -22.25 2.05
C TYR A 81 -4.65 -22.14 1.01
N ALA A 82 -3.69 -23.08 1.08
CA ALA A 82 -2.69 -23.24 0.04
C ALA A 82 -3.32 -23.69 -1.29
N GLY A 83 -2.73 -23.29 -2.42
CA GLY A 83 -3.21 -23.66 -3.74
C GLY A 83 -3.07 -25.14 -4.09
N CYS A 84 -2.24 -25.87 -3.34
CA CYS A 84 -2.03 -27.31 -3.43
C CYS A 84 -1.42 -27.84 -2.12
N THR A 85 -1.50 -29.14 -1.88
CA THR A 85 -0.95 -29.82 -0.69
C THR A 85 0.53 -30.22 -0.83
N VAL A 86 1.17 -29.88 -1.96
CA VAL A 86 2.59 -30.20 -2.22
C VAL A 86 3.37 -28.96 -2.64
N CYS A 87 4.67 -28.98 -2.31
CA CYS A 87 5.57 -27.83 -2.32
C CYS A 87 5.61 -27.08 -3.68
N ALA A 88 6.01 -27.75 -4.77
CA ALA A 88 6.24 -27.08 -6.05
C ALA A 88 4.93 -26.58 -6.70
N PRO A 89 3.83 -27.35 -6.72
CA PRO A 89 2.53 -26.86 -7.20
C PRO A 89 1.95 -25.73 -6.35
N SER A 90 2.07 -25.80 -5.01
CA SER A 90 1.59 -24.74 -4.12
C SER A 90 2.28 -23.40 -4.41
N ARG A 91 3.62 -23.43 -4.54
CA ARG A 91 4.41 -22.25 -4.95
C ARG A 91 4.05 -21.77 -6.36
N SER A 92 3.75 -22.68 -7.29
CA SER A 92 3.32 -22.30 -8.64
C SER A 92 2.00 -21.54 -8.64
N VAL A 93 1.02 -21.96 -7.84
CA VAL A 93 -0.25 -21.22 -7.66
C VAL A 93 0.02 -19.84 -7.05
N LEU A 94 0.83 -19.77 -6.00
CA LEU A 94 1.17 -18.51 -5.30
C LEU A 94 1.83 -17.49 -6.24
N LEU A 95 2.85 -17.91 -7.00
CA LEU A 95 3.63 -17.02 -7.86
C LEU A 95 2.88 -16.57 -9.11
N THR A 96 1.97 -17.40 -9.63
CA THR A 96 1.24 -17.09 -10.86
C THR A 96 -0.14 -16.48 -10.61
N GLY A 97 -0.69 -16.60 -9.40
CA GLY A 97 -2.07 -16.23 -9.10
C GLY A 97 -3.11 -17.08 -9.84
N ARG A 98 -2.73 -18.25 -10.34
CA ARG A 98 -3.61 -19.14 -11.12
C ARG A 98 -3.95 -20.38 -10.32
N HIS A 99 -5.18 -20.85 -10.45
CA HIS A 99 -5.58 -22.17 -9.93
C HIS A 99 -4.67 -23.28 -10.48
N MET A 100 -4.41 -24.32 -9.69
CA MET A 100 -3.49 -25.44 -10.02
C MET A 100 -3.76 -26.07 -11.39
N GLY A 101 -5.03 -26.19 -11.79
CA GLY A 101 -5.40 -26.69 -13.13
C GLY A 101 -4.90 -25.83 -14.32
N ARG A 102 -4.37 -24.64 -14.06
CA ARG A 102 -3.84 -23.68 -15.04
C ARG A 102 -2.35 -23.37 -14.82
N THR A 103 -1.70 -23.99 -13.84
CA THR A 103 -0.25 -23.88 -13.64
C THR A 103 0.49 -24.94 -14.47
N VAL A 104 1.75 -24.65 -14.78
CA VAL A 104 2.66 -25.58 -15.48
C VAL A 104 3.18 -26.65 -14.52
N VAL A 105 3.59 -26.25 -13.32
CA VAL A 105 4.07 -27.17 -12.27
C VAL A 105 2.87 -27.75 -11.53
N ARG A 106 2.70 -29.07 -11.60
CA ARG A 106 1.57 -29.83 -11.03
C ARG A 106 2.01 -31.02 -10.15
N GLY A 107 3.31 -31.27 -10.05
CA GLY A 107 3.91 -32.25 -9.15
C GLY A 107 5.30 -31.80 -8.69
N ASN A 108 5.94 -32.59 -7.83
CA ASN A 108 7.29 -32.35 -7.29
C ASN A 108 8.40 -33.08 -8.06
N SER A 109 8.07 -33.71 -9.19
CA SER A 109 8.98 -34.49 -10.06
C SER A 109 10.00 -33.63 -10.79
#